data_AF-A0A6I4NMC1-F1
#
_entry.id   AF-A0A6I4NMC1-F1
#
_cell.length_a   1.000
_cell.length_b   1.000
_cell.length_c   1.000
_cell.angle_alpha   90.00
_cell.angle_beta   90.00
_cell.angle_gamma   90.00
#
_symmetry.space_group_name_H-M   'P 1'
#
loop_
_entity.id
_entity.type
_entity.pdbx_description
1 polymer ?
#
loop_
_entity_poly.entity_id
_entity_poly.type
_entity_poly.pdbx_seq_one_letter_code
_entity_poly.pdbx_strand_id
1 'polypeptide(L)'
;MKPNKITFLTLILMVFFGIQTWSQDTRTFKVFQFPANKIPTIDGNAEDWKMVPESYTVGMDQLWEDSGKHAKADSKNLDVSVKVAWVKGLNRLYFLYEAYDNYWDFSLPGLHNDTFEVIVDADQSGGPFIDRFHPNAALTNTMDAYFSYHGVHAQNYHIFTPAEGKDWTLVWGSQPWIKELPYANTATNYNFKPGESGKMTLEFWITPFDYAGNDPSRAVQSILEENKNIGLCWAIIDYDDVNNEKNNGFWNLSKEHTMYGNASYSLPFKLMPLEEKFKKSIDAKWTFDVVDMKRKMVAFIDHSEGEINSWKWDFGDGTSSSEQNPIHEYKEAGKYIVVLIIEGPKGKSRMSKIWDVAVK
;
A
#
# COMPACT_ATOMS: atom_id res chain seq x y z
N MET A 1 -71.23 -2.15 51.20
CA MET A 1 -69.78 -1.87 51.22
C MET A 1 -69.19 -2.32 49.89
N LYS A 2 -68.64 -1.39 49.11
CA LYS A 2 -68.05 -1.64 47.79
C LYS A 2 -66.61 -2.17 47.95
N PRO A 3 -66.15 -3.17 47.18
CA PRO A 3 -64.75 -3.55 47.16
C PRO A 3 -63.96 -2.58 46.25
N ASN A 4 -62.89 -2.01 46.80
CA ASN A 4 -61.93 -1.14 46.12
C ASN A 4 -61.13 -1.96 45.09
N LYS A 5 -61.16 -1.52 43.82
CA LYS A 5 -60.20 -1.96 42.80
C LYS A 5 -58.90 -1.18 43.01
N ILE A 6 -57.83 -1.88 43.37
CA ILE A 6 -56.47 -1.33 43.34
C ILE A 6 -55.90 -1.64 41.96
N THR A 7 -55.73 -0.62 41.15
CA THR A 7 -55.09 -0.70 39.84
C THR A 7 -53.58 -0.64 40.05
N PHE A 8 -52.87 -1.73 39.73
CA PHE A 8 -51.41 -1.76 39.70
C PHE A 8 -50.94 -1.07 38.41
N LEU A 9 -50.34 0.11 38.53
CA LEU A 9 -49.68 0.80 37.43
C LEU A 9 -48.22 0.32 37.37
N THR A 10 -47.94 -0.63 36.47
CA THR A 10 -46.58 -1.14 36.26
C THR A 10 -45.80 -0.12 35.42
N LEU A 11 -44.89 0.61 36.06
CA LEU A 11 -43.96 1.52 35.40
C LEU A 11 -42.89 0.67 34.68
N ILE A 12 -42.99 0.54 33.35
CA ILE A 12 -41.94 -0.08 32.54
C ILE A 12 -40.79 0.91 32.43
N LEU A 13 -39.73 0.69 33.21
CA LEU A 13 -38.46 1.40 33.08
C LEU A 13 -37.74 0.84 31.84
N MET A 14 -37.85 1.51 30.70
CA MET A 14 -37.00 1.22 29.53
C MET A 14 -35.57 1.67 29.84
N VAL A 15 -34.72 0.72 30.23
CA VAL A 15 -33.27 0.91 30.26
C VAL A 15 -32.79 0.94 28.80
N PHE A 16 -32.51 2.14 28.29
CA PHE A 16 -31.73 2.29 27.07
C PHE A 16 -30.30 1.85 27.37
N PHE A 17 -29.97 0.60 27.06
CA PHE A 17 -28.58 0.25 26.78
C PHE A 17 -28.20 1.00 25.51
N GLY A 18 -27.48 2.11 25.67
CA GLY A 18 -26.77 2.72 24.56
C GLY A 18 -25.79 1.68 24.03
N ILE A 19 -26.11 1.08 22.88
CA ILE A 19 -25.12 0.37 22.09
C ILE A 19 -24.12 1.46 21.70
N GLN A 20 -22.99 1.55 22.38
CA GLN A 20 -21.82 2.23 21.83
C GLN A 20 -21.42 1.42 20.60
N THR A 21 -21.99 1.80 19.46
CA THR A 21 -21.37 1.49 18.19
C THR A 21 -20.06 2.27 18.19
N TRP A 22 -18.96 1.57 18.43
CA TRP A 22 -17.65 2.14 18.16
C TRP A 22 -17.65 2.42 16.66
N SER A 23 -17.68 3.70 16.29
CA SER A 23 -17.48 4.08 14.89
C SER A 23 -16.17 3.47 14.45
N GLN A 24 -16.19 2.75 13.33
CA GLN A 24 -14.99 2.31 12.65
C GLN A 24 -14.02 3.49 12.53
N ASP A 25 -12.75 3.25 12.79
CA ASP A 25 -11.73 4.29 12.75
C ASP A 25 -11.65 4.90 11.34
N THR A 26 -11.74 6.23 11.27
CA THR A 26 -11.84 6.99 10.02
C THR A 26 -10.59 7.78 9.69
N ARG A 27 -9.51 7.63 10.47
CA ARG A 27 -8.23 8.30 10.18
C ARG A 27 -7.73 7.91 8.80
N THR A 28 -7.20 8.90 8.09
CA THR A 28 -6.66 8.71 6.74
C THR A 28 -5.21 9.13 6.71
N PHE A 29 -4.39 8.33 6.04
CA PHE A 29 -2.97 8.56 5.87
C PHE A 29 -2.63 8.79 4.40
N LYS A 30 -1.38 9.18 4.15
CA LYS A 30 -0.90 9.49 2.80
C LYS A 30 0.22 8.53 2.43
N VAL A 31 0.22 8.11 1.17
CA VAL A 31 1.32 7.34 0.56
C VAL A 31 2.05 8.26 -0.40
N PHE A 32 3.35 8.44 -0.19
CA PHE A 32 4.16 9.37 -0.98
C PHE A 32 4.45 8.80 -2.38
N GLN A 33 4.28 9.60 -3.44
CA GLN A 33 4.70 9.19 -4.79
C GLN A 33 6.15 9.62 -5.04
N PHE A 34 7.07 8.66 -5.13
CA PHE A 34 8.41 8.92 -5.62
C PHE A 34 8.37 9.23 -7.14
N PRO A 35 9.16 10.21 -7.62
CA PRO A 35 9.34 10.41 -9.05
C PRO A 35 10.10 9.21 -9.65
N ALA A 36 9.81 8.87 -10.90
CA ALA A 36 10.35 7.68 -11.57
C ALA A 36 11.89 7.64 -11.66
N ASN A 37 12.57 8.78 -11.51
CA ASN A 37 14.03 8.88 -11.51
C ASN A 37 14.65 8.90 -10.10
N LYS A 38 13.85 8.69 -9.04
CA LYS A 38 14.28 8.60 -7.64
C LYS A 38 13.53 7.47 -6.93
N ILE A 39 13.39 6.32 -7.60
CA ILE A 39 12.84 5.11 -6.97
C ILE A 39 13.77 4.75 -5.81
N PRO A 40 13.26 4.54 -4.59
CA PRO A 40 14.10 4.21 -3.45
C PRO A 40 14.78 2.85 -3.67
N THR A 41 16.05 2.78 -3.31
CA THR A 41 16.82 1.54 -3.33
C THR A 41 16.48 0.74 -2.07
N ILE A 42 16.42 -0.59 -2.17
CA ILE A 42 16.23 -1.44 -0.99
C ILE A 42 17.61 -1.90 -0.54
N ASP A 43 18.24 -1.14 0.34
CA ASP A 43 19.59 -1.41 0.86
C ASP A 43 19.70 -1.24 2.39
N GLY A 44 18.60 -0.94 3.07
CA GLY A 44 18.53 -0.77 4.53
C GLY A 44 18.98 0.63 4.96
N ASN A 45 18.97 1.60 4.05
CA ASN A 45 19.45 2.95 4.28
C ASN A 45 18.38 4.01 3.94
N ALA A 46 17.95 4.77 4.95
CA ALA A 46 16.89 5.76 4.82
C ALA A 46 17.26 7.05 4.03
N GLU A 47 18.46 7.14 3.42
CA GLU A 47 18.90 8.35 2.70
C GLU A 47 17.94 8.76 1.57
N ASP A 48 17.43 7.81 0.78
CA ASP A 48 16.48 8.07 -0.31
C ASP A 48 15.15 8.66 0.22
N TRP A 49 14.80 8.38 1.47
CA TRP A 49 13.56 8.81 2.11
C TRP A 49 13.61 10.21 2.70
N LYS A 50 14.78 10.87 2.76
CA LYS A 50 14.92 12.25 3.25
C LYS A 50 14.07 13.27 2.48
N MET A 51 13.68 12.94 1.25
CA MET A 51 12.80 13.77 0.43
C MET A 51 11.31 13.68 0.81
N VAL A 52 10.93 12.64 1.57
CA VAL A 52 9.57 12.37 2.03
C VAL A 52 9.27 13.23 3.26
N PRO A 53 8.30 14.16 3.21
CA PRO A 53 8.00 15.05 4.34
C PRO A 53 7.50 14.28 5.57
N GLU A 54 7.79 14.82 6.77
CA GLU A 54 7.33 14.23 8.04
C GLU A 54 5.80 14.08 8.16
N SER A 55 5.02 14.83 7.39
CA SER A 55 3.56 14.65 7.32
C SER A 55 3.09 13.33 6.68
N TYR A 56 4.02 12.49 6.19
CA TYR A 56 3.76 11.13 5.72
C TYR A 56 4.21 10.07 6.74
N THR A 57 4.86 10.48 7.84
CA THR A 57 5.30 9.59 8.90
C THR A 57 4.11 9.18 9.76
N VAL A 58 3.96 7.88 9.99
CA VAL A 58 3.08 7.32 11.01
C VAL A 58 3.95 6.85 12.16
N GLY A 59 3.89 7.56 13.27
CA GLY A 59 4.70 7.29 14.45
C GLY A 59 3.95 6.51 15.53
N MET A 60 4.66 6.24 16.62
CA MET A 60 4.13 5.57 17.81
C MET A 60 2.91 6.26 18.44
N ASP A 61 2.80 7.59 18.29
CA ASP A 61 1.66 8.39 18.76
C ASP A 61 0.35 8.09 18.03
N GLN A 62 0.42 7.36 16.90
CA GLN A 62 -0.70 6.95 16.08
C GLN A 62 -1.09 5.47 16.28
N LEU A 63 -0.53 4.78 17.28
CA LEU A 63 -0.79 3.36 17.57
C LEU A 63 -1.52 3.18 18.92
N TRP A 64 -2.23 2.05 19.07
CA TRP A 64 -2.94 1.64 20.28
C TRP A 64 -2.39 0.33 20.82
N GLU A 65 -2.12 0.29 22.12
CA GLU A 65 -1.87 -0.95 22.85
C GLU A 65 -3.19 -1.40 23.49
N ASP A 66 -3.64 -2.61 23.16
CA ASP A 66 -4.93 -3.12 23.60
C ASP A 66 -4.83 -4.45 24.37
N SER A 67 -3.61 -4.96 24.58
CA SER A 67 -3.37 -6.12 25.45
C SER A 67 -3.29 -5.74 26.94
N GLY A 68 -3.30 -4.44 27.26
CA GLY A 68 -3.35 -3.90 28.62
C GLY A 68 -2.02 -3.99 29.37
N LYS A 69 -0.92 -4.18 28.65
CA LYS A 69 0.44 -4.28 29.20
C LYS A 69 1.06 -2.91 29.40
N HIS A 70 0.76 -1.97 28.50
CA HIS A 70 1.28 -0.62 28.56
C HIS A 70 0.15 0.40 28.53
N ALA A 71 0.09 1.27 29.54
CA ALA A 71 -0.94 2.31 29.60
C ALA A 71 -0.74 3.42 28.57
N LYS A 72 0.49 3.61 28.07
CA LYS A 72 0.89 4.60 27.07
C LYS A 72 2.22 4.18 26.44
N ALA A 73 2.51 4.69 25.24
CA ALA A 73 3.81 4.52 24.62
C ALA A 73 4.94 5.16 25.46
N ASP A 74 6.09 4.49 25.52
CA ASP A 74 7.34 5.00 26.08
C ASP A 74 8.44 4.83 25.04
N SER A 75 8.95 5.94 24.51
CA SER A 75 9.98 5.92 23.48
C SER A 75 11.35 5.42 23.98
N LYS A 76 11.52 5.21 25.28
CA LYS A 76 12.68 4.52 25.85
C LYS A 76 12.52 3.00 25.86
N ASN A 77 11.30 2.52 25.73
CA ASN A 77 10.99 1.11 25.52
C ASN A 77 11.00 0.84 24.02
N LEU A 78 9.97 1.33 23.33
CA LEU A 78 9.75 1.13 21.91
C LEU A 78 9.39 2.47 21.24
N ASP A 79 10.12 2.83 20.20
CA ASP A 79 9.83 4.02 19.38
C ASP A 79 9.95 3.67 17.90
N VAL A 80 8.89 3.94 17.14
CA VAL A 80 8.72 3.42 15.79
C VAL A 80 8.19 4.50 14.87
N SER A 81 8.64 4.46 13.62
CA SER A 81 8.14 5.32 12.56
C SER A 81 8.05 4.56 11.25
N VAL A 82 6.92 4.73 10.56
CA VAL A 82 6.63 4.11 9.27
C VAL A 82 6.37 5.19 8.24
N LYS A 83 7.04 5.10 7.08
CA LYS A 83 6.67 5.85 5.87
C LYS A 83 6.29 4.85 4.78
N VAL A 84 5.19 5.15 4.07
CA VAL A 84 4.74 4.35 2.93
C VAL A 84 4.81 5.20 1.67
N ALA A 85 5.33 4.61 0.60
CA ALA A 85 5.47 5.27 -0.68
C ALA A 85 5.12 4.34 -1.85
N TRP A 86 5.02 4.91 -3.04
CA TRP A 86 4.74 4.20 -4.28
C TRP A 86 5.40 4.90 -5.47
N VAL A 87 5.48 4.20 -6.60
CA VAL A 87 5.95 4.75 -7.87
C VAL A 87 4.93 4.41 -8.93
N LYS A 88 4.41 5.43 -9.60
CA LYS A 88 3.41 5.26 -10.68
C LYS A 88 3.96 4.37 -11.79
N GLY A 89 3.20 3.34 -12.13
CA GLY A 89 3.54 2.36 -13.17
C GLY A 89 4.36 1.15 -12.70
N LEU A 90 4.75 1.06 -11.41
CA LEU A 90 5.46 -0.10 -10.88
C LEU A 90 4.62 -1.06 -10.04
N ASN A 91 3.37 -0.71 -9.70
CA ASN A 91 2.47 -1.50 -8.83
C ASN A 91 3.19 -2.08 -7.58
N ARG A 92 3.92 -1.20 -6.88
CA ARG A 92 4.65 -1.53 -5.65
C ARG A 92 4.36 -0.50 -4.57
N LEU A 93 4.19 -0.99 -3.35
CA LEU A 93 4.21 -0.21 -2.14
C LEU A 93 5.58 -0.37 -1.50
N TYR A 94 6.27 0.74 -1.27
CA TYR A 94 7.56 0.81 -0.62
C TYR A 94 7.34 1.24 0.84
N PHE A 95 8.11 0.67 1.75
CA PHE A 95 8.02 0.92 3.17
C PHE A 95 9.40 1.22 3.71
N LEU A 96 9.46 2.25 4.54
CA LEU A 96 10.56 2.48 5.47
C LEU A 96 10.00 2.32 6.88
N TYR A 97 10.55 1.35 7.61
CA TYR A 97 10.31 1.14 9.03
C TYR A 97 11.60 1.44 9.78
N GLU A 98 11.56 2.45 10.65
CA GLU A 98 12.65 2.76 11.57
C GLU A 98 12.16 2.54 12.98
N ALA A 99 12.93 1.79 13.76
CA ALA A 99 12.57 1.45 15.14
C ALA A 99 13.77 1.52 16.07
N TYR A 100 13.50 1.99 17.28
CA TYR A 100 14.31 1.77 18.46
C TYR A 100 13.56 0.82 19.38
N ASP A 101 14.31 -0.11 19.97
CA ASP A 101 13.82 -1.00 21.03
C ASP A 101 14.84 -1.07 22.18
N ASN A 102 14.36 -1.24 23.41
CA ASN A 102 15.17 -1.51 24.58
C ASN A 102 15.62 -2.97 24.67
N TYR A 103 14.96 -3.88 23.96
CA TYR A 103 15.36 -5.28 23.90
C TYR A 103 14.88 -5.88 22.57
N TRP A 104 15.82 -6.29 21.72
CA TRP A 104 15.47 -6.98 20.49
C TRP A 104 15.50 -8.50 20.68
N ASP A 105 14.36 -9.17 20.63
CA ASP A 105 14.25 -10.63 20.59
C ASP A 105 14.11 -11.16 19.16
N PHE A 106 15.15 -11.89 18.73
CA PHE A 106 15.18 -12.62 17.47
C PHE A 106 16.03 -13.88 17.57
N SER A 107 16.19 -14.39 18.80
CA SER A 107 17.12 -15.50 19.10
C SER A 107 16.56 -16.88 18.73
N LEU A 108 15.24 -17.02 18.70
CA LEU A 108 14.55 -18.28 18.40
C LEU A 108 14.20 -18.38 16.90
N PRO A 109 14.19 -19.59 16.31
CA PRO A 109 13.89 -19.77 14.89
C PRO A 109 12.39 -19.61 14.54
N GLY A 110 11.51 -19.57 15.55
CA GLY A 110 10.06 -19.55 15.37
C GLY A 110 9.44 -18.15 15.29
N LEU A 111 8.14 -18.10 15.59
CA LEU A 111 7.30 -16.89 15.61
C LEU A 111 7.62 -15.93 16.76
N HIS A 112 8.33 -16.41 17.78
CA HIS A 112 8.79 -15.61 18.90
C HIS A 112 9.96 -14.74 18.45
N ASN A 113 9.64 -13.53 18.04
CA ASN A 113 10.53 -12.54 17.44
C ASN A 113 9.82 -11.19 17.46
N ASP A 114 10.55 -10.09 17.69
CA ASP A 114 10.01 -8.78 17.37
C ASP A 114 9.52 -8.73 15.93
N THR A 115 8.34 -8.15 15.74
CA THR A 115 7.61 -8.26 14.50
C THR A 115 7.01 -6.92 14.10
N PHE A 116 7.13 -6.61 12.82
CA PHE A 116 6.30 -5.65 12.12
C PHE A 116 5.30 -6.39 11.20
N GLU A 117 4.05 -6.49 11.61
CA GLU A 117 3.01 -7.23 10.88
C GLU A 117 2.21 -6.27 10.00
N VAL A 118 2.21 -6.44 8.68
CA VAL A 118 1.55 -5.52 7.72
C VAL A 118 0.41 -6.21 6.98
N ILE A 119 -0.75 -5.56 6.96
CA ILE A 119 -1.96 -6.00 6.27
C ILE A 119 -2.20 -5.07 5.08
N VAL A 120 -2.48 -5.64 3.91
CA VAL A 120 -2.75 -4.92 2.66
C VAL A 120 -4.05 -5.38 2.03
N ASP A 121 -4.97 -4.45 1.81
CA ASP A 121 -6.25 -4.61 1.10
C ASP A 121 -6.40 -3.46 0.09
N ALA A 122 -5.71 -3.57 -1.05
CA ALA A 122 -5.46 -2.43 -1.92
C ALA A 122 -6.65 -2.04 -2.83
N ASP A 123 -7.66 -2.89 -2.97
CA ASP A 123 -8.95 -2.53 -3.56
C ASP A 123 -10.01 -2.16 -2.51
N GLN A 124 -9.67 -2.24 -1.22
CA GLN A 124 -10.56 -2.00 -0.08
C GLN A 124 -11.80 -2.91 -0.10
N SER A 125 -11.61 -4.16 -0.52
CA SER A 125 -12.66 -5.19 -0.52
C SER A 125 -13.22 -5.45 0.89
N GLY A 126 -12.38 -5.27 1.92
CA GLY A 126 -12.72 -5.48 3.32
C GLY A 126 -13.05 -6.93 3.65
N GLY A 127 -13.57 -7.13 4.87
CA GLY A 127 -14.02 -8.43 5.33
C GLY A 127 -12.93 -9.31 5.94
N PRO A 128 -13.33 -10.43 6.57
CA PRO A 128 -12.40 -11.39 7.13
C PRO A 128 -11.53 -11.98 6.01
N PHE A 129 -10.23 -12.19 6.26
CA PHE A 129 -9.30 -12.86 5.33
C PHE A 129 -8.56 -14.02 5.99
N ILE A 130 -8.96 -14.39 7.21
CA ILE A 130 -8.52 -15.58 7.93
C ILE A 130 -9.75 -16.35 8.40
N ASP A 131 -9.75 -17.66 8.24
CA ASP A 131 -10.89 -18.56 8.44
C ASP A 131 -11.59 -18.39 9.79
N ARG A 132 -10.85 -18.17 10.87
CA ARG A 132 -11.41 -18.03 12.22
C ARG A 132 -12.33 -16.83 12.37
N PHE A 133 -12.20 -15.84 11.49
CA PHE A 133 -13.08 -14.68 11.42
C PHE A 133 -14.17 -14.80 10.34
N HIS A 134 -14.15 -15.88 9.56
CA HIS A 134 -15.15 -16.12 8.54
C HIS A 134 -16.53 -16.34 9.20
N PRO A 135 -17.62 -15.74 8.66
CA PRO A 135 -18.96 -15.84 9.28
C PRO A 135 -19.51 -17.27 9.31
N ASN A 136 -19.09 -18.12 8.38
CA ASN A 136 -19.36 -19.56 8.42
C ASN A 136 -18.33 -20.30 9.27
N ALA A 137 -18.67 -20.57 10.53
CA ALA A 137 -17.82 -21.28 11.49
C ALA A 137 -17.45 -22.72 11.08
N ALA A 138 -18.12 -23.32 10.10
CA ALA A 138 -17.76 -24.65 9.59
C ALA A 138 -16.44 -24.64 8.79
N LEU A 139 -15.95 -23.47 8.38
CA LEU A 139 -14.70 -23.31 7.64
C LEU A 139 -13.48 -23.12 8.55
N THR A 140 -13.68 -22.83 9.84
CA THR A 140 -12.62 -22.55 10.80
C THR A 140 -11.68 -23.74 10.98
N ASN A 141 -10.38 -23.48 10.92
CA ASN A 141 -9.27 -24.43 11.01
C ASN A 141 -9.33 -25.56 9.97
N THR A 142 -9.96 -25.31 8.81
CA THR A 142 -9.99 -26.28 7.71
C THR A 142 -8.88 -25.99 6.70
N MET A 143 -8.27 -27.04 6.18
CA MET A 143 -7.22 -26.88 5.17
C MET A 143 -7.76 -26.34 3.85
N ASP A 144 -9.03 -26.65 3.53
CA ASP A 144 -9.70 -26.08 2.36
C ASP A 144 -9.86 -24.56 2.49
N ALA A 145 -10.22 -24.05 3.67
CA ALA A 145 -10.26 -22.59 3.90
C ALA A 145 -8.87 -21.97 3.84
N TYR A 146 -7.84 -22.63 4.41
CA TYR A 146 -6.46 -22.15 4.29
C TYR A 146 -6.04 -21.94 2.83
N PHE A 147 -6.29 -22.91 1.94
CA PHE A 147 -5.88 -22.80 0.52
C PHE A 147 -6.78 -21.94 -0.37
N SER A 148 -8.05 -21.74 0.01
CA SER A 148 -9.01 -21.00 -0.82
C SER A 148 -9.26 -19.57 -0.37
N TYR A 149 -8.93 -19.23 0.87
CA TYR A 149 -9.39 -18.00 1.52
C TYR A 149 -8.30 -17.25 2.29
N HIS A 150 -7.35 -17.93 2.95
CA HIS A 150 -6.39 -17.23 3.82
C HIS A 150 -5.48 -16.27 3.05
N GLY A 151 -5.62 -14.99 3.36
CA GLY A 151 -4.79 -13.94 2.80
C GLY A 151 -5.02 -13.69 1.30
N VAL A 152 -6.11 -14.21 0.72
CA VAL A 152 -6.29 -14.26 -0.74
C VAL A 152 -6.72 -12.91 -1.33
N HIS A 153 -7.68 -12.22 -0.72
CA HIS A 153 -8.14 -10.89 -1.17
C HIS A 153 -7.46 -9.73 -0.43
N ALA A 154 -6.96 -9.99 0.78
CA ALA A 154 -6.12 -9.08 1.55
C ALA A 154 -4.92 -9.87 2.09
N GLN A 155 -3.71 -9.33 2.01
CA GLN A 155 -2.49 -10.05 2.34
C GLN A 155 -1.96 -9.62 3.72
N ASN A 156 -1.46 -10.56 4.50
CA ASN A 156 -0.82 -10.31 5.79
C ASN A 156 0.63 -10.81 5.76
N TYR A 157 1.56 -9.89 6.03
CA TYR A 157 3.00 -10.10 6.07
C TYR A 157 3.48 -9.92 7.51
N HIS A 158 3.82 -11.02 8.17
CA HIS A 158 4.43 -11.05 9.51
C HIS A 158 5.94 -10.89 9.34
N ILE A 159 6.45 -9.66 9.35
CA ILE A 159 7.86 -9.35 9.04
C ILE A 159 8.69 -9.42 10.33
N PHE A 160 9.75 -10.23 10.31
CA PHE A 160 10.62 -10.40 11.47
C PHE A 160 11.69 -9.30 11.53
N THR A 161 11.86 -8.69 12.70
CA THR A 161 12.67 -7.48 12.86
C THR A 161 13.74 -7.64 13.94
N PRO A 162 15.00 -7.96 13.60
CA PRO A 162 15.48 -8.45 12.31
C PRO A 162 15.17 -9.95 12.11
N ALA A 163 15.37 -10.42 10.88
CA ALA A 163 15.32 -11.84 10.54
C ALA A 163 16.73 -12.43 10.47
N GLU A 164 17.14 -13.19 11.49
CA GLU A 164 18.39 -13.95 11.47
C GLU A 164 18.12 -15.46 11.38
N GLY A 165 18.73 -16.14 10.40
CA GLY A 165 18.63 -17.59 10.24
C GLY A 165 17.22 -18.10 9.84
N LYS A 166 16.34 -17.21 9.39
CA LYS A 166 14.97 -17.50 8.95
C LYS A 166 14.56 -16.58 7.78
N ASP A 167 13.45 -16.89 7.13
CA ASP A 167 12.87 -16.01 6.11
C ASP A 167 12.55 -14.64 6.71
N TRP A 168 12.65 -13.58 5.90
CA TRP A 168 12.40 -12.21 6.36
C TRP A 168 10.95 -11.97 6.80
N THR A 169 10.01 -12.75 6.25
CA THR A 169 8.59 -12.66 6.60
C THR A 169 7.90 -14.02 6.50
N LEU A 170 6.91 -14.22 7.35
CA LEU A 170 5.85 -15.20 7.17
C LEU A 170 4.66 -14.52 6.49
N VAL A 171 4.22 -15.06 5.36
CA VAL A 171 2.93 -14.69 4.76
C VAL A 171 1.84 -15.49 5.43
N TRP A 172 0.86 -14.82 6.05
CA TRP A 172 -0.24 -15.47 6.75
C TRP A 172 -1.34 -15.93 5.78
N GLY A 173 -0.97 -16.89 4.93
CA GLY A 173 -1.82 -17.48 3.92
C GLY A 173 -1.12 -18.55 3.10
N SER A 174 -1.83 -19.08 2.11
CA SER A 174 -1.36 -20.16 1.23
C SER A 174 -0.41 -19.72 0.10
N GLN A 175 0.00 -18.46 0.08
CA GLN A 175 0.69 -17.81 -1.04
C GLN A 175 2.07 -17.29 -0.62
N PRO A 176 2.98 -18.12 -0.09
CA PRO A 176 4.29 -17.66 0.35
C PRO A 176 5.13 -17.05 -0.78
N TRP A 177 4.79 -17.35 -2.05
CA TRP A 177 5.46 -16.81 -3.24
C TRP A 177 5.38 -15.27 -3.35
N ILE A 178 4.44 -14.60 -2.68
CA ILE A 178 4.31 -13.13 -2.74
C ILE A 178 5.46 -12.40 -2.02
N LYS A 179 6.21 -13.10 -1.16
CA LYS A 179 7.33 -12.52 -0.40
C LYS A 179 8.69 -12.61 -1.09
N GLU A 180 8.71 -13.16 -2.31
CA GLU A 180 9.90 -13.37 -3.12
C GLU A 180 9.93 -12.41 -4.32
N LEU A 181 11.09 -12.24 -4.94
CA LEU A 181 11.16 -11.59 -6.26
C LEU A 181 10.32 -12.39 -7.28
N PRO A 182 9.55 -11.72 -8.16
CA PRO A 182 9.55 -10.28 -8.44
C PRO A 182 8.48 -9.47 -7.67
N TYR A 183 7.89 -10.02 -6.61
CA TYR A 183 6.74 -9.45 -5.89
C TYR A 183 7.09 -8.78 -4.56
N ALA A 184 8.23 -9.12 -3.97
CA ALA A 184 8.75 -8.39 -2.82
C ALA A 184 10.28 -8.37 -2.81
N ASN A 185 10.84 -7.43 -2.06
CA ASN A 185 12.25 -7.38 -1.70
C ASN A 185 12.42 -6.64 -0.39
N THR A 186 13.47 -6.95 0.37
CA THR A 186 13.74 -6.35 1.69
C THR A 186 15.24 -6.13 1.90
N ALA A 187 15.58 -5.18 2.75
CA ALA A 187 16.91 -4.98 3.29
C ALA A 187 16.79 -4.36 4.69
N THR A 188 17.65 -4.81 5.59
CA THR A 188 17.64 -4.39 6.99
C THR A 188 19.05 -4.02 7.44
N ASN A 189 19.18 -2.94 8.20
CA ASN A 189 20.42 -2.51 8.82
C ASN A 189 20.22 -2.28 10.31
N TYR A 190 21.08 -2.85 11.15
CA TYR A 190 21.05 -2.74 12.60
C TYR A 190 22.44 -3.00 13.19
N ASN A 191 22.63 -2.65 14.46
CA ASN A 191 23.93 -2.69 15.14
C ASN A 191 23.90 -3.35 16.54
N PHE A 192 22.91 -4.19 16.80
CA PHE A 192 22.66 -4.86 18.08
C PHE A 192 22.61 -6.38 17.92
N LYS A 193 22.65 -7.11 19.03
CA LYS A 193 22.46 -8.57 19.13
C LYS A 193 21.16 -8.91 19.85
N PRO A 194 20.72 -10.19 19.85
CA PRO A 194 19.55 -10.59 20.62
C PRO A 194 19.69 -10.19 22.10
N GLY A 195 18.64 -9.57 22.62
CA GLY A 195 18.52 -9.05 23.98
C GLY A 195 19.25 -7.75 24.29
N GLU A 196 19.83 -7.09 23.28
CA GLU A 196 20.39 -5.74 23.41
C GLU A 196 19.37 -4.69 22.95
N SER A 197 19.51 -3.46 23.47
CA SER A 197 18.81 -2.30 22.91
C SER A 197 19.50 -1.80 21.66
N GLY A 198 18.74 -1.14 20.77
CA GLY A 198 19.34 -0.58 19.57
C GLY A 198 18.35 -0.06 18.57
N LYS A 199 18.88 0.40 17.43
CA LYS A 199 18.08 0.92 16.32
C LYS A 199 18.21 0.06 15.10
N MET A 200 17.10 -0.09 14.39
CA MET A 200 17.01 -0.79 13.13
C MET A 200 16.36 0.10 12.07
N THR A 201 16.87 -0.01 10.85
CA THR A 201 16.23 0.48 9.64
C THR A 201 15.87 -0.71 8.77
N LEU A 202 14.60 -0.83 8.41
CA LEU A 202 14.07 -1.84 7.50
C LEU A 202 13.46 -1.12 6.29
N GLU A 203 13.92 -1.49 5.11
CA GLU A 203 13.32 -1.10 3.84
C GLU A 203 12.78 -2.31 3.12
N PHE A 204 11.58 -2.19 2.56
CA PHE A 204 11.06 -3.23 1.69
C PHE A 204 10.07 -2.66 0.70
N TRP A 205 9.77 -3.43 -0.34
CA TRP A 205 8.57 -3.23 -1.12
C TRP A 205 7.83 -4.53 -1.33
N ILE A 206 6.52 -4.39 -1.51
CA ILE A 206 5.61 -5.49 -1.83
C ILE A 206 4.69 -5.07 -2.99
N THR A 207 4.32 -6.02 -3.82
CA THR A 207 3.26 -5.89 -4.81
C THR A 207 1.92 -6.23 -4.15
N PRO A 208 0.95 -5.31 -4.13
CA PRO A 208 -0.40 -5.59 -3.63
C PRO A 208 -1.22 -6.39 -4.65
N PHE A 209 -2.14 -7.22 -4.17
CA PHE A 209 -3.01 -8.05 -5.00
C PHE A 209 -4.48 -7.93 -4.60
N ASP A 210 -5.36 -7.76 -5.59
CA ASP A 210 -6.81 -7.93 -5.43
C ASP A 210 -7.17 -9.43 -5.29
N TYR A 211 -6.27 -10.30 -5.79
CA TYR A 211 -6.34 -11.75 -5.59
C TYR A 211 -4.94 -12.38 -5.63
N ALA A 212 -4.57 -13.12 -4.58
CA ALA A 212 -3.35 -13.93 -4.52
C ALA A 212 -3.61 -15.26 -3.81
N GLY A 213 -3.94 -16.30 -4.58
CA GLY A 213 -4.05 -17.67 -4.07
C GLY A 213 -2.74 -18.45 -4.14
N ASN A 214 -2.79 -19.72 -3.73
CA ASN A 214 -1.64 -20.65 -3.83
C ASN A 214 -1.12 -20.84 -5.26
N ASP A 215 -1.95 -20.65 -6.30
CA ASP A 215 -1.56 -20.67 -7.71
C ASP A 215 -1.26 -19.24 -8.22
N PRO A 216 0.02 -18.88 -8.46
CA PRO A 216 0.39 -17.53 -8.92
C PRO A 216 -0.17 -17.15 -10.28
N SER A 217 -0.50 -18.13 -11.15
CA SER A 217 -0.99 -17.85 -12.51
C SER A 217 -2.36 -17.18 -12.54
N ARG A 218 -3.09 -17.28 -11.42
CA ARG A 218 -4.41 -16.69 -11.21
C ARG A 218 -4.36 -15.37 -10.46
N ALA A 219 -3.18 -14.95 -10.01
CA ALA A 219 -3.04 -13.74 -9.21
C ALA A 219 -3.43 -12.50 -10.01
N VAL A 220 -4.10 -11.55 -9.34
CA VAL A 220 -4.51 -10.26 -9.89
C VAL A 220 -3.83 -9.20 -9.05
N GLN A 221 -2.80 -8.56 -9.62
CA GLN A 221 -2.15 -7.43 -8.96
C GLN A 221 -3.12 -6.25 -8.89
N SER A 222 -3.13 -5.57 -7.75
CA SER A 222 -3.88 -4.33 -7.61
C SER A 222 -3.29 -3.25 -8.51
N ILE A 223 -4.17 -2.45 -9.11
CA ILE A 223 -3.75 -1.27 -9.87
C ILE A 223 -3.67 -0.07 -8.92
N LEU A 224 -2.47 0.52 -8.83
CA LEU A 224 -2.20 1.69 -8.00
C LEU A 224 -2.28 2.97 -8.85
N GLU A 225 -3.14 3.90 -8.45
CA GLU A 225 -3.41 5.13 -9.18
C GLU A 225 -3.46 6.35 -8.24
N GLU A 226 -3.13 7.52 -8.79
CA GLU A 226 -3.13 8.77 -8.02
C GLU A 226 -4.54 9.06 -7.46
N ASN A 227 -4.59 9.46 -6.20
CA ASN A 227 -5.78 9.76 -5.41
C ASN A 227 -6.65 8.56 -5.01
N LYS A 228 -6.33 7.34 -5.45
CA LYS A 228 -6.99 6.12 -4.97
C LYS A 228 -6.64 5.89 -3.49
N ASN A 229 -7.62 5.44 -2.71
CA ASN A 229 -7.38 4.93 -1.37
C ASN A 229 -7.08 3.43 -1.45
N ILE A 230 -6.11 2.98 -0.66
CA ILE A 230 -5.83 1.57 -0.38
C ILE A 230 -6.06 1.30 1.11
N GLY A 231 -6.42 0.07 1.48
CA GLY A 231 -6.48 -0.36 2.87
C GLY A 231 -5.10 -0.82 3.34
N LEU A 232 -4.57 -0.17 4.38
CA LEU A 232 -3.39 -0.65 5.08
C LEU A 232 -3.66 -0.67 6.59
N CYS A 233 -3.07 -1.64 7.26
CA CYS A 233 -2.95 -1.66 8.71
C CYS A 233 -1.67 -2.38 9.10
N TRP A 234 -1.22 -2.19 10.33
CA TRP A 234 -0.12 -2.98 10.86
C TRP A 234 -0.17 -3.10 12.37
N ALA A 235 0.57 -4.07 12.87
CA ALA A 235 0.89 -4.25 14.27
C ALA A 235 2.40 -4.29 14.50
N ILE A 236 2.80 -3.93 15.70
CA ILE A 236 4.16 -4.08 16.20
C ILE A 236 4.09 -4.94 17.44
N ILE A 237 4.69 -6.12 17.35
CA ILE A 237 4.70 -7.11 18.42
C ILE A 237 6.10 -7.09 19.00
N ASP A 238 6.19 -6.60 20.23
CA ASP A 238 7.44 -6.39 20.98
C ASP A 238 7.61 -7.55 21.98
N TYR A 239 8.76 -8.21 21.97
CA TYR A 239 9.14 -9.29 22.89
C TYR A 239 10.40 -8.92 23.67
N ASP A 240 10.29 -8.86 25.00
CA ASP A 240 11.41 -8.50 25.90
C ASP A 240 12.10 -9.71 26.58
N ASP A 241 11.63 -10.94 26.35
CA ASP A 241 12.16 -12.14 27.03
C ASP A 241 11.96 -13.42 26.20
N VAL A 242 13.10 -13.99 25.79
CA VAL A 242 13.18 -15.26 25.03
C VAL A 242 12.50 -16.44 25.72
N ASN A 243 12.37 -16.42 27.05
CA ASN A 243 11.77 -17.53 27.81
C ASN A 243 10.28 -17.30 28.11
N ASN A 244 9.74 -16.13 27.76
CA ASN A 244 8.35 -15.78 28.01
C ASN A 244 7.57 -15.83 26.70
N GLU A 245 6.76 -16.85 26.49
CA GLU A 245 5.96 -17.02 25.27
C GLU A 245 4.98 -15.85 24.97
N LYS A 246 4.77 -14.94 25.93
CA LYS A 246 3.94 -13.74 25.73
C LYS A 246 4.82 -12.56 25.32
N ASN A 247 4.38 -11.85 24.28
CA ASN A 247 4.92 -10.54 23.94
C ASN A 247 4.87 -9.56 25.13
N ASN A 248 5.73 -8.55 25.11
CA ASN A 248 5.70 -7.40 25.99
C ASN A 248 4.67 -6.35 25.54
N GLY A 249 4.49 -6.18 24.23
CA GLY A 249 3.54 -5.23 23.65
C GLY A 249 2.90 -5.73 22.35
N PHE A 250 1.68 -5.26 22.09
CA PHE A 250 0.99 -5.45 20.82
C PHE A 250 0.37 -4.11 20.40
N TRP A 251 1.09 -3.36 19.57
CA TRP A 251 0.74 -2.00 19.17
C TRP A 251 0.10 -2.00 17.80
N ASN A 252 -1.19 -1.67 17.74
CA ASN A 252 -2.00 -1.70 16.53
C ASN A 252 -2.18 -0.31 15.92
N LEU A 253 -2.08 -0.20 14.60
CA LEU A 253 -2.49 1.01 13.91
C LEU A 253 -4.02 1.19 13.99
N SER A 254 -4.77 0.11 13.80
CA SER A 254 -6.23 0.11 14.01
C SER A 254 -6.55 0.03 15.50
N LYS A 255 -7.70 0.57 15.89
CA LYS A 255 -8.24 0.38 17.26
C LYS A 255 -8.84 -1.02 17.47
N GLU A 256 -8.98 -1.79 16.40
CA GLU A 256 -9.54 -3.13 16.42
C GLU A 256 -8.42 -4.16 16.33
N HIS A 257 -8.09 -4.80 17.46
CA HIS A 257 -7.03 -5.82 17.57
C HIS A 257 -7.07 -6.88 16.45
N THR A 258 -8.28 -7.27 16.03
CA THR A 258 -8.49 -8.34 15.03
C THR A 258 -8.24 -7.93 13.58
N MET A 259 -7.70 -6.73 13.35
CA MET A 259 -7.32 -6.23 12.02
C MET A 259 -6.38 -7.17 11.26
N TYR A 260 -5.55 -7.96 11.96
CA TYR A 260 -4.67 -8.95 11.36
C TYR A 260 -5.40 -10.09 10.62
N GLY A 261 -6.72 -10.22 10.77
CA GLY A 261 -7.52 -11.23 10.06
C GLY A 261 -8.84 -10.72 9.50
N ASN A 262 -9.10 -9.41 9.57
CA ASN A 262 -10.26 -8.78 8.98
C ASN A 262 -9.92 -7.39 8.43
N ALA A 263 -9.88 -7.30 7.10
CA ALA A 263 -9.50 -6.11 6.35
C ALA A 263 -10.51 -4.97 6.47
N SER A 264 -11.74 -5.25 6.94
CA SER A 264 -12.68 -4.19 7.32
C SER A 264 -12.11 -3.26 8.39
N TYR A 265 -11.10 -3.67 9.15
CA TYR A 265 -10.48 -2.82 10.17
C TYR A 265 -9.23 -2.08 9.68
N SER A 266 -8.91 -2.19 8.38
CA SER A 266 -7.85 -1.42 7.76
C SER A 266 -8.21 0.07 7.68
N LEU A 267 -7.18 0.92 7.61
CA LEU A 267 -7.34 2.36 7.47
C LEU A 267 -7.08 2.80 6.04
N PRO A 268 -7.75 3.85 5.56
CA PRO A 268 -7.51 4.39 4.23
C PRO A 268 -6.14 5.09 4.16
N PHE A 269 -5.34 4.66 3.21
CA PHE A 269 -4.08 5.30 2.80
C PHE A 269 -4.25 5.84 1.39
N LYS A 270 -4.24 7.16 1.24
CA LYS A 270 -4.41 7.82 -0.05
C LYS A 270 -3.10 7.83 -0.82
N LEU A 271 -3.08 7.24 -2.00
CA LEU A 271 -1.99 7.34 -2.96
C LEU A 271 -1.88 8.78 -3.45
N MET A 272 -0.93 9.53 -2.92
CA MET A 272 -0.81 10.95 -3.28
C MET A 272 -0.27 11.09 -4.70
N PRO A 273 -0.73 12.09 -5.48
CA PRO A 273 -0.07 12.44 -6.72
C PRO A 273 1.34 12.99 -6.44
N LEU A 274 2.15 13.04 -7.49
CA LEU A 274 3.51 13.54 -7.44
C LEU A 274 3.51 14.96 -6.85
N GLU A 275 4.41 15.27 -5.92
CA GLU A 275 4.45 16.62 -5.34
C GLU A 275 4.84 17.67 -6.41
N GLU A 276 4.30 18.88 -6.27
CA GLU A 276 4.47 19.97 -7.25
C GLU A 276 5.95 20.27 -7.54
N LYS A 277 6.83 20.16 -6.54
CA LYS A 277 8.28 20.37 -6.68
C LYS A 277 8.96 19.36 -7.62
N PHE A 278 8.34 18.21 -7.89
CA PHE A 278 8.84 17.20 -8.83
C PHE A 278 8.13 17.24 -10.17
N LYS A 279 7.02 17.98 -10.29
CA LYS A 279 6.33 18.16 -11.57
C LYS A 279 7.09 19.17 -12.43
N LYS A 280 7.12 18.91 -13.73
CA LYS A 280 7.48 19.95 -14.70
C LYS A 280 6.29 20.90 -14.85
N SER A 281 6.57 22.18 -15.07
CA SER A 281 5.52 23.19 -15.28
C SER A 281 4.66 22.94 -16.52
N ILE A 282 5.27 22.31 -17.53
CA ILE A 282 4.65 21.82 -18.76
C ILE A 282 5.45 20.61 -19.26
N ASP A 283 4.79 19.51 -19.58
CA ASP A 283 5.47 18.29 -20.08
C ASP A 283 4.71 17.65 -21.22
N ALA A 284 5.34 17.61 -22.40
CA ALA A 284 4.78 16.95 -23.56
C ALA A 284 4.80 15.43 -23.33
N LYS A 285 3.65 14.80 -23.37
CA LYS A 285 3.51 13.34 -23.30
C LYS A 285 2.42 12.92 -24.24
N TRP A 286 2.62 11.80 -24.93
CA TRP A 286 1.62 11.31 -25.86
C TRP A 286 1.75 9.82 -26.13
N THR A 287 0.66 9.23 -26.61
CA THR A 287 0.59 7.87 -27.15
C THR A 287 -0.11 7.88 -28.50
N PHE A 288 -0.19 6.72 -29.13
CA PHE A 288 -0.86 6.54 -30.42
C PHE A 288 -1.50 5.16 -30.51
N ASP A 289 -2.55 5.07 -31.31
CA ASP A 289 -3.18 3.81 -31.71
C ASP A 289 -3.18 3.71 -33.23
N VAL A 290 -2.76 2.56 -33.77
CA VAL A 290 -2.91 2.29 -35.20
C VAL A 290 -4.35 1.85 -35.46
N VAL A 291 -5.19 2.79 -35.89
CA VAL A 291 -6.63 2.59 -36.05
C VAL A 291 -6.98 1.79 -37.31
N ASP A 292 -6.17 1.92 -38.37
CA ASP A 292 -6.31 1.11 -39.59
C ASP A 292 -4.95 0.94 -40.25
N MET A 293 -4.34 -0.23 -40.06
CA MET A 293 -3.03 -0.53 -40.63
C MET A 293 -3.06 -0.50 -42.16
N LYS A 294 -4.13 -0.97 -42.81
CA LYS A 294 -4.19 -1.05 -44.28
C LYS A 294 -4.29 0.33 -44.92
N ARG A 295 -4.97 1.26 -44.24
CA ARG A 295 -5.03 2.67 -44.63
C ARG A 295 -3.88 3.49 -44.04
N LYS A 296 -3.02 2.89 -43.20
CA LYS A 296 -1.93 3.56 -42.48
C LYS A 296 -2.44 4.76 -41.66
N MET A 297 -3.61 4.58 -41.05
CA MET A 297 -4.23 5.58 -40.19
C MET A 297 -3.81 5.37 -38.74
N VAL A 298 -3.37 6.45 -38.10
CA VAL A 298 -2.91 6.47 -36.72
C VAL A 298 -3.63 7.59 -35.97
N ALA A 299 -4.24 7.26 -34.84
CA ALA A 299 -4.77 8.23 -33.90
C ALA A 299 -3.69 8.59 -32.90
N PHE A 300 -3.45 9.89 -32.71
CA PHE A 300 -2.51 10.41 -31.72
C PHE A 300 -3.29 10.95 -30.52
N ILE A 301 -2.82 10.62 -29.33
CA ILE A 301 -3.50 10.94 -28.08
C ILE A 301 -2.53 11.73 -27.18
N ASP A 302 -2.91 12.94 -26.86
CA ASP A 302 -2.21 13.82 -25.94
C ASP A 302 -2.42 13.37 -24.49
N HIS A 303 -1.32 13.23 -23.76
CA HIS A 303 -1.28 12.99 -22.32
C HIS A 303 -0.43 14.05 -21.61
N SER A 304 -0.21 15.19 -22.26
CA SER A 304 0.65 16.25 -21.75
C SER A 304 0.10 16.84 -20.45
N GLU A 305 1.02 17.29 -19.60
CA GLU A 305 0.71 17.88 -18.30
C GLU A 305 1.03 19.38 -18.29
N GLY A 306 0.27 20.15 -17.51
CA GLY A 306 0.41 21.61 -17.37
C GLY A 306 -0.74 22.38 -18.00
N GLU A 307 -0.67 23.71 -17.92
CA GLU A 307 -1.61 24.61 -18.60
C GLU A 307 -1.13 24.80 -20.04
N ILE A 308 -1.88 24.30 -21.03
CA ILE A 308 -1.50 24.22 -22.44
C ILE A 308 -2.48 25.03 -23.30
N ASN A 309 -1.94 25.89 -24.16
CA ASN A 309 -2.71 26.76 -25.05
C ASN A 309 -2.63 26.34 -26.53
N SER A 310 -1.61 25.58 -26.93
CA SER A 310 -1.47 25.11 -28.31
C SER A 310 -0.68 23.80 -28.42
N TRP A 311 -1.01 23.06 -29.48
CA TRP A 311 -0.37 21.81 -29.89
C TRP A 311 0.17 21.97 -31.30
N LYS A 312 1.29 21.31 -31.57
CA LYS A 312 1.86 21.15 -32.90
C LYS A 312 2.44 19.76 -33.03
N TRP A 313 1.84 18.96 -33.89
CA TRP A 313 2.31 17.65 -34.32
C TRP A 313 3.14 17.78 -35.58
N ASP A 314 4.30 17.15 -35.62
CA ASP A 314 5.05 16.84 -36.83
C ASP A 314 5.06 15.32 -36.96
N PHE A 315 4.45 14.80 -38.03
CA PHE A 315 4.28 13.37 -38.22
C PHE A 315 5.50 12.68 -38.84
N GLY A 316 6.54 13.44 -39.20
CA GLY A 316 7.78 12.91 -39.76
C GLY A 316 7.70 12.54 -41.26
N ASP A 317 6.58 12.82 -41.92
CA ASP A 317 6.34 12.63 -43.36
C ASP A 317 6.21 13.96 -44.13
N GLY A 318 6.56 15.08 -43.48
CA GLY A 318 6.44 16.44 -44.01
C GLY A 318 5.07 17.09 -43.76
N THR A 319 4.14 16.40 -43.10
CA THR A 319 2.83 16.96 -42.70
C THR A 319 2.76 17.21 -41.19
N SER A 320 1.77 18.02 -40.77
CA SER A 320 1.62 18.48 -39.39
C SER A 320 0.16 18.72 -39.03
N SER A 321 -0.15 18.74 -37.74
CA SER A 321 -1.47 19.15 -37.22
C SER A 321 -1.33 20.07 -36.01
N SER A 322 -2.34 20.90 -35.75
CA SER A 322 -2.48 21.69 -34.52
C SER A 322 -3.61 21.21 -33.61
N GLU A 323 -4.28 20.11 -33.97
CA GLU A 323 -5.28 19.47 -33.11
C GLU A 323 -4.61 18.84 -31.90
N GLN A 324 -5.31 18.77 -30.77
CA GLN A 324 -4.81 18.10 -29.58
C GLN A 324 -4.65 16.59 -29.81
N ASN A 325 -5.66 15.95 -30.41
CA ASN A 325 -5.69 14.50 -30.67
C ASN A 325 -5.99 14.21 -32.15
N PRO A 326 -5.05 14.43 -33.08
CA PRO A 326 -5.29 14.25 -34.51
C PRO A 326 -5.35 12.77 -34.91
N ILE A 327 -6.10 12.47 -35.98
CA ILE A 327 -5.94 11.24 -36.75
C ILE A 327 -5.19 11.58 -38.02
N HIS A 328 -4.11 10.85 -38.31
CA HIS A 328 -3.27 11.07 -39.48
C HIS A 328 -3.22 9.84 -40.39
N GLU A 329 -3.24 10.06 -41.70
CA GLU A 329 -3.09 9.03 -42.73
C GLU A 329 -1.73 9.16 -43.40
N TYR A 330 -0.88 8.14 -43.23
CA TYR A 330 0.44 8.11 -43.89
C TYR A 330 0.32 7.60 -45.33
N LYS A 331 0.90 8.35 -46.28
CA LYS A 331 0.89 7.96 -47.70
C LYS A 331 1.73 6.73 -47.99
N GLU A 332 2.89 6.62 -47.35
CA GLU A 332 3.86 5.56 -47.56
C GLU A 332 3.92 4.62 -46.35
N ALA A 333 4.35 3.38 -46.58
CA ALA A 333 4.74 2.49 -45.49
C ALA A 333 6.09 2.95 -44.92
N GLY A 334 6.28 2.83 -43.61
CA GLY A 334 7.51 3.32 -43.01
C GLY A 334 7.51 3.36 -41.50
N LYS A 335 8.62 3.89 -40.96
CA LYS A 335 8.80 4.21 -39.54
C LYS A 335 9.03 5.70 -39.44
N TYR A 336 8.32 6.35 -38.53
CA TYR A 336 8.29 7.80 -38.47
C TYR A 336 8.88 8.34 -37.17
N ILE A 337 9.54 9.49 -37.26
CA ILE A 337 9.89 10.30 -36.10
C ILE A 337 8.74 11.28 -35.91
N VAL A 338 7.92 11.04 -34.90
CA VAL A 338 6.78 11.91 -34.61
C VAL A 338 7.14 12.81 -33.43
N VAL A 339 6.82 14.09 -33.54
CA VAL A 339 7.10 15.11 -32.52
C VAL A 339 5.82 15.82 -32.15
N LEU A 340 5.50 15.82 -30.85
CA LEU A 340 4.53 16.75 -30.27
C LEU A 340 5.30 17.92 -29.64
N ILE A 341 4.92 19.14 -30.00
CA ILE A 341 5.34 20.38 -29.34
C ILE A 341 4.09 21.02 -28.73
N ILE A 342 4.17 21.38 -27.46
CA ILE A 342 3.11 22.10 -26.74
C ILE A 342 3.65 23.43 -26.22
N GLU A 343 2.76 24.42 -26.14
CA GLU A 343 3.04 25.74 -25.57
C GLU A 343 1.91 26.16 -24.65
N GLY A 344 2.27 26.79 -23.54
CA GLY A 344 1.35 27.36 -22.57
C GLY A 344 1.96 28.51 -21.79
N PRO A 345 1.24 29.11 -20.84
CA PRO A 345 1.70 30.31 -20.12
C PRO A 345 3.00 30.10 -19.35
N LYS A 346 3.26 28.84 -18.93
CA LYS A 346 4.46 28.46 -18.16
C LYS A 346 5.61 27.92 -19.02
N GLY A 347 5.52 28.01 -20.36
CA GLY A 347 6.61 27.68 -21.28
C GLY A 347 6.24 26.73 -22.41
N LYS A 348 7.22 25.99 -22.91
CA LYS A 348 7.10 25.02 -24.01
C LYS A 348 7.68 23.68 -23.61
N SER A 349 7.09 22.61 -24.10
CA SER A 349 7.65 21.27 -24.02
C SER A 349 7.59 20.57 -25.36
N ARG A 350 8.49 19.60 -25.58
CA ARG A 350 8.50 18.77 -26.79
C ARG A 350 8.75 17.32 -26.42
N MET A 351 8.10 16.40 -27.12
CA MET A 351 8.32 14.97 -26.99
C MET A 351 8.34 14.32 -28.37
N SER A 352 9.48 13.72 -28.69
CA SER A 352 9.67 12.93 -29.91
C SER A 352 9.68 11.44 -29.59
N LYS A 353 8.94 10.64 -30.35
CA LYS A 353 9.12 9.19 -30.41
C LYS A 353 9.73 8.82 -31.75
N ILE A 354 10.85 8.11 -31.70
CA ILE A 354 11.68 7.82 -32.88
C ILE A 354 11.34 6.41 -33.33
N TRP A 355 10.65 6.29 -34.47
CA TRP A 355 10.30 5.03 -35.12
C TRP A 355 9.32 4.13 -34.38
N ASP A 356 8.75 4.58 -33.26
CA ASP A 356 7.65 3.91 -32.56
C ASP A 356 6.41 3.80 -33.46
N VAL A 357 6.10 4.87 -34.20
CA VAL A 357 5.01 4.87 -35.18
C VAL A 357 5.49 4.20 -36.45
N ALA A 358 4.97 3.01 -36.71
CA ALA A 358 5.26 2.23 -37.90
C ALA A 358 3.96 1.74 -38.55
N VAL A 359 3.87 1.89 -39.87
CA VAL A 359 2.69 1.53 -40.67
C VAL A 359 3.11 0.77 -41.94
N LYS A 360 2.23 -0.09 -42.47
CA LYS A 360 2.54 -0.94 -43.63
C LYS A 360 1.36 -1.15 -44.56
#